data_AF-A0A1Q3MRJ4-F1
#
_entry.id   AF-A0A1Q3MRJ4-F1
#
_cell.length_a   1.000
_cell.length_b   1.000
_cell.length_c   1.000
_cell.angle_alpha   90.00
_cell.angle_beta   90.00
_cell.angle_gamma   90.00
#
_symmetry.space_group_name_H-M   'P 1'
#
loop_
_entity.id
_entity.type
_entity.pdbx_description
1 polymer ?
#
loop_
_entity_poly.entity_id
_entity_poly.type
_entity_poly.pdbx_seq_one_letter_code
_entity_poly.pdbx_strand_id
1 'polypeptide(L)'
;MPYVVAEPCIGVKDKSCMTVCPVDCIYEGEDQVYINPDECIDCGLCEPECPVTAIFVDTDVPAQWRSFIDLNREKATELAG
;
A
#
# COMPACT_ATOMS: atom_id res chain seq x y z
N MET A 1 4.86 7.97 -9.03
CA MET A 1 5.61 7.36 -7.93
C MET A 1 4.60 6.72 -7.01
N PRO A 2 4.36 5.43 -7.20
CA PRO A 2 3.30 4.72 -6.51
C PRO A 2 3.51 4.74 -5.00
N TYR A 3 2.40 4.65 -4.28
CA TYR A 3 2.42 4.44 -2.84
C TYR A 3 2.66 2.96 -2.50
N VAL A 4 3.26 2.72 -1.33
CA VAL A 4 3.71 1.41 -0.87
C VAL A 4 3.26 1.21 0.58
N VAL A 5 2.65 0.06 0.87
CA VAL A 5 2.31 -0.36 2.23
C VAL A 5 3.48 -1.14 2.83
N ALA A 6 3.94 -0.73 4.00
CA ALA A 6 5.08 -1.29 4.71
C ALA A 6 4.67 -2.13 5.95
N GLU A 7 5.67 -2.68 6.63
CA GLU A 7 5.54 -3.59 7.77
C GLU A 7 4.52 -3.20 8.84
N PRO A 8 4.34 -1.90 9.23
CA PRO A 8 3.38 -1.55 10.28
C PRO A 8 1.91 -1.91 9.97
N CYS A 9 1.58 -2.23 8.71
CA CYS A 9 0.25 -2.70 8.34
C CYS A 9 -0.03 -4.15 8.76
N ILE A 10 1.02 -4.98 8.88
CA ILE A 10 0.93 -6.42 9.13
C ILE A 10 0.18 -6.69 10.44
N GLY A 11 -0.90 -7.45 10.36
CA GLY A 11 -1.75 -7.80 11.51
C GLY A 11 -2.65 -6.67 12.02
N VAL A 12 -2.48 -5.43 11.55
CA VAL A 12 -3.35 -4.29 11.87
C VAL A 12 -4.52 -4.25 10.88
N LYS A 13 -4.22 -4.19 9.57
CA LYS A 13 -5.22 -4.20 8.48
C LYS A 13 -6.45 -3.33 8.75
N ASP A 14 -6.22 -2.06 9.10
CA ASP A 14 -7.29 -1.11 9.42
C ASP A 14 -8.21 -0.78 8.22
N LYS A 15 -7.65 -0.77 7.00
CA LYS A 15 -8.34 -0.56 5.71
C LYS A 15 -8.95 0.83 5.47
N SER A 16 -8.78 1.81 6.36
CA SER A 16 -9.26 3.18 6.09
C SER A 16 -8.72 3.73 4.75
N CYS A 17 -7.47 3.42 4.42
CA CYS A 17 -6.83 3.77 3.15
C CYS A 17 -7.58 3.28 1.90
N MET A 18 -8.29 2.13 1.96
CA MET A 18 -9.03 1.57 0.83
C MET A 18 -10.25 2.43 0.49
N THR A 19 -10.86 3.06 1.50
CA THR A 19 -12.10 3.84 1.31
C THR A 19 -11.88 5.19 0.64
N VAL A 20 -10.64 5.68 0.63
CA VAL A 20 -10.25 6.98 0.06
C VAL A 20 -9.50 6.86 -1.26
N CYS A 21 -9.19 5.63 -1.71
CA CYS A 21 -8.48 5.42 -2.97
C CYS A 21 -9.42 5.71 -4.15
N PRO A 22 -9.15 6.72 -5.01
CA PRO A 22 -10.07 7.10 -6.08
C PRO A 22 -10.09 6.15 -7.27
N VAL A 23 -9.17 5.18 -7.30
CA VAL A 23 -8.98 4.21 -8.39
C VAL A 23 -9.03 2.76 -7.90
N ASP A 24 -9.44 2.55 -6.63
CA ASP A 24 -9.58 1.22 -6.01
C ASP A 24 -8.35 0.30 -6.15
N CYS A 25 -7.14 0.87 -6.22
CA CYS A 25 -5.90 0.13 -6.47
C CYS A 25 -5.28 -0.51 -5.21
N ILE A 26 -6.06 -0.71 -4.14
CA ILE A 26 -5.58 -1.27 -2.86
C ILE A 26 -6.30 -2.58 -2.63
N TYR A 27 -5.53 -3.67 -2.54
CA TYR A 27 -6.03 -5.04 -2.47
C TYR A 27 -5.80 -5.62 -1.09
N GLU A 28 -6.80 -6.32 -0.57
CA GLU A 28 -6.68 -7.05 0.70
C GLU A 28 -6.02 -8.41 0.47
N GLY A 29 -4.83 -8.62 1.05
CA GLY A 29 -4.23 -9.95 1.16
C GLY A 29 -4.40 -10.55 2.56
N GLU A 30 -3.68 -11.64 2.84
CA GLU A 30 -3.78 -12.35 4.13
C GLU A 30 -3.27 -11.49 5.31
N ASP A 31 -2.01 -11.04 5.24
CA ASP A 31 -1.32 -10.38 6.36
C ASP A 31 -1.50 -8.85 6.43
N GLN A 32 -1.65 -8.20 5.27
CA GLN A 32 -1.76 -6.75 5.11
C GLN A 32 -2.53 -6.39 3.83
N VAL A 33 -2.71 -5.11 3.54
CA VAL A 33 -3.19 -4.63 2.24
C VAL A 33 -2.01 -4.26 1.34
N TYR A 34 -2.22 -4.25 0.03
CA TYR A 34 -1.17 -4.03 -0.97
C TYR A 34 -1.65 -3.03 -2.01
N ILE A 35 -0.82 -2.02 -2.33
CA ILE A 35 -1.11 -1.03 -3.36
C ILE A 35 -0.56 -1.52 -4.70
N ASN A 36 -1.39 -1.58 -5.74
CA ASN A 36 -0.94 -1.88 -7.09
C ASN A 36 -0.22 -0.67 -7.68
N PRO A 37 1.11 -0.75 -7.94
CA PRO A 37 1.87 0.38 -8.44
C PRO A 37 1.54 0.77 -9.88
N ASP A 38 0.95 -0.12 -10.67
CA ASP A 38 0.61 0.14 -12.07
C ASP A 38 -0.76 0.84 -12.22
N GLU A 39 -1.57 0.82 -11.18
CA GLU A 39 -2.88 1.50 -11.10
C GLU A 39 -2.85 2.75 -10.20
N CYS A 40 -1.90 2.82 -9.27
CA CYS A 40 -1.74 3.96 -8.39
C CYS A 40 -1.47 5.24 -9.19
N ILE A 41 -2.29 6.27 -8.97
CA ILE A 41 -2.20 7.59 -9.64
C ILE A 41 -1.53 8.67 -8.78
N ASP A 42 -0.77 8.28 -7.76
CA ASP A 42 0.00 9.17 -6.88
C ASP A 42 -0.81 10.27 -6.19
N CYS A 43 -2.10 10.04 -5.90
CA CYS A 43 -2.98 11.07 -5.33
C CYS A 43 -2.71 11.41 -3.85
N GLY A 44 -2.04 10.52 -3.12
CA GLY A 44 -1.65 10.72 -1.71
C GLY A 44 -2.77 10.68 -0.67
N LEU A 45 -4.01 10.36 -1.05
CA LEU A 45 -5.14 10.33 -0.10
C LEU A 45 -5.03 9.19 0.92
N CYS A 46 -4.39 8.08 0.57
CA CYS A 46 -4.29 6.90 1.44
C CYS A 46 -3.31 7.05 2.61
N GLU A 47 -2.24 7.83 2.43
CA GLU A 47 -1.18 8.04 3.43
C GLU A 47 -1.69 8.62 4.76
N PRO A 48 -2.40 9.78 4.79
CA PRO A 48 -2.87 10.37 6.04
C PRO A 48 -3.95 9.53 6.76
N GLU A 49 -4.63 8.65 6.04
CA GLU A 49 -5.68 7.78 6.61
C GLU A 49 -5.11 6.55 7.33
N CYS A 50 -3.82 6.25 7.19
CA CYS A 50 -3.23 5.08 7.84
C CYS A 50 -2.90 5.37 9.32
N PRO A 51 -3.61 4.77 10.30
CA PRO A 51 -3.42 5.10 11.72
C PRO A 51 -2.06 4.65 12.29
N VAL A 52 -1.36 3.77 11.57
CA VAL A 52 -0.06 3.20 11.96
C VAL A 52 1.07 3.67 11.06
N THR A 53 0.83 4.67 10.21
CA THR A 53 1.85 5.27 9.32
C THR A 53 2.59 4.21 8.49
N ALA A 54 1.84 3.27 7.89
CA ALA A 54 2.40 2.19 7.09
C ALA A 54 2.56 2.53 5.61
N ILE A 55 2.06 3.69 5.15
CA ILE A 55 1.97 4.03 3.74
C ILE A 55 2.98 5.13 3.41
N PHE A 56 3.78 4.92 2.38
CA PHE A 56 4.83 5.84 1.94
C PHE A 56 4.81 5.94 0.42
N VAL A 57 5.22 7.09 -0.14
CA VAL A 57 5.62 7.13 -1.55
C VAL A 57 6.89 6.27 -1.73
N ASP A 58 7.03 5.58 -2.87
CA ASP A 58 8.13 4.63 -3.12
C ASP A 58 9.54 5.18 -2.83
N THR A 59 9.79 6.47 -3.08
CA THR A 59 11.06 7.14 -2.80
C THR A 59 11.35 7.36 -1.32
N ASP A 60 10.31 7.39 -0.51
CA ASP A 60 10.37 7.75 0.91
C ASP A 60 10.24 6.52 1.82
N VAL A 61 10.10 5.32 1.22
CA VAL A 61 10.11 4.05 1.95
C VAL A 61 11.41 3.92 2.76
N PRO A 62 11.32 3.77 4.10
CA PRO A 62 12.48 3.57 4.96
C PRO A 62 13.37 2.42 4.50
N ALA A 63 14.69 2.55 4.69
CA ALA A 63 15.67 1.60 4.17
C ALA A 63 15.40 0.13 4.57
N GLN A 64 14.88 -0.09 5.78
CA GLN A 64 14.52 -1.41 6.31
C GLN A 64 13.30 -2.06 5.62
N TRP A 65 12.47 -1.27 4.92
CA TRP A 65 11.24 -1.73 4.27
C TRP A 65 11.29 -1.63 2.75
N ARG A 66 12.45 -1.39 2.15
CA ARG A 66 12.57 -1.29 0.68
C ARG A 66 12.06 -2.52 -0.08
N SER A 67 12.17 -3.71 0.52
CA SER A 67 11.61 -4.94 -0.05
C SER A 67 10.09 -4.91 -0.19
N PHE A 68 9.39 -4.03 0.53
CA PHE A 68 7.94 -3.89 0.42
C PHE A 68 7.51 -3.25 -0.91
N ILE A 69 8.40 -2.54 -1.61
CA ILE A 69 8.11 -2.00 -2.95
C ILE A 69 7.77 -3.16 -3.91
N ASP A 70 8.65 -4.17 -3.98
CA ASP A 70 8.43 -5.34 -4.83
C ASP A 70 7.30 -6.22 -4.30
N LEU A 71 7.18 -6.37 -2.98
CA LEU A 71 6.09 -7.14 -2.35
C LEU A 71 4.71 -6.57 -2.72
N ASN A 72 4.53 -5.24 -2.68
CA ASN A 72 3.26 -4.61 -3.05
C ASN A 72 2.92 -4.89 -4.50
N ARG A 73 3.91 -4.78 -5.41
CA ARG A 73 3.72 -5.13 -6.82
C ARG A 73 3.27 -6.59 -6.98
N GLU A 74 4.05 -7.53 -6.46
CA GLU A 74 3.78 -8.96 -6.62
C GLU A 74 2.40 -9.34 -6.06
N LYS A 75 2.10 -8.91 -4.84
CA LYS A 75 0.85 -9.28 -4.16
C LYS A 75 -0.37 -8.57 -4.73
N ALA A 76 -0.27 -7.29 -5.07
CA ALA A 76 -1.39 -6.59 -5.67
C ALA A 76 -1.73 -7.15 -7.06
N THR A 77 -0.72 -7.49 -7.88
CA THR A 77 -0.97 -8.15 -9.18
C THR A 77 -1.59 -9.54 -9.00
N GLU A 78 -1.16 -10.32 -8.01
CA GLU A 78 -1.77 -11.63 -7.68
C GLU A 78 -3.25 -11.48 -7.28
N LEU A 79 -3.58 -10.44 -6.51
CA LEU A 79 -4.93 -10.21 -5.97
C LEU A 79 -5.88 -9.51 -6.97
N ALA A 80 -5.35 -8.81 -7.96
CA ALA A 80 -6.14 -8.09 -8.97
C ALA A 80 -6.86 -9.03 -9.97
N GLY A 81 -6.32 -10.24 -10.19
CA GLY A 81 -6.89 -11.26 -11.08
C GLY A 81 -6.44 -11.17 -12.54
#